data_AF-A0A9P8LFQ2-F1
#
_entry.id   AF-A0A9P8LFQ2-F1
#
_cell.length_a   1.000
_cell.length_b   1.000
_cell.length_c   1.000
_cell.angle_alpha   90.00
_cell.angle_beta   90.00
_cell.angle_gamma   90.00
#
_symmetry.space_group_name_H-M   'P 1'
#
loop_
_entity.id
_entity.type
_entity.pdbx_description
1 polymer ?
#
loop_
_entity_poly.entity_id
_entity_poly.type
_entity_poly.pdbx_seq_one_letter_code
_entity_poly.pdbx_strand_id
1 'polypeptide(L)'
;MFLLLKRSLNPSLYALRSYVISAGDEFSAQRAEEFERSLWCASATAMAAGGVGGGMKEEEAKQRYEIYTVPRARKIHQSLLTTPINALKCCIACIHVLRGNNNKPLLYPQYPDLIICNGPGTAVCVILMSLSLKYFGIRGAKGKMRTIYVESFARVRTLSLSGKILRGCCDRFVVQWERLKRGRAEYLGILV
;
A
#
# COMPACT_ATOMS: atom_id res chain seq x y z
N MET A 1 2.66 -3.66 8.81
CA MET A 1 1.64 -3.37 7.76
C MET A 1 0.78 -4.60 7.47
N PHE A 2 1.37 -5.74 7.12
CA PHE A 2 0.65 -6.99 6.89
C PHE A 2 -0.18 -7.48 8.10
N LEU A 3 0.26 -7.19 9.33
CA LEU A 3 -0.55 -7.47 10.52
C LEU A 3 -1.78 -6.56 10.66
N LEU A 4 -1.72 -5.30 10.21
CA LEU A 4 -2.90 -4.44 10.13
C LEU A 4 -3.93 -5.05 9.15
N LEU A 5 -3.43 -5.56 8.03
CA LEU A 5 -4.25 -6.27 7.04
C LEU A 5 -4.86 -7.58 7.57
N LYS A 6 -4.26 -8.25 8.56
CA LYS A 6 -4.82 -9.46 9.18
C LYS A 6 -5.75 -9.16 10.36
N ARG A 7 -5.45 -8.12 11.15
CA ARG A 7 -6.19 -7.80 12.39
C ARG A 7 -7.40 -6.92 12.16
N SER A 8 -7.30 -5.94 11.26
CA SER A 8 -8.28 -4.85 11.16
C SER A 8 -8.99 -4.81 9.82
N LEU A 9 -8.51 -5.55 8.82
CA LEU A 9 -9.13 -5.68 7.51
C LEU A 9 -9.34 -7.17 7.23
N ASN A 10 -10.42 -7.53 6.54
CA ASN A 10 -10.65 -8.91 6.12
C ASN A 10 -10.06 -9.10 4.72
N PRO A 11 -8.98 -9.89 4.54
CA PRO A 11 -8.33 -10.07 3.23
C PRO A 11 -9.27 -10.66 2.16
N SER A 12 -10.30 -11.40 2.56
CA SER A 12 -11.28 -11.99 1.65
C SER A 12 -12.18 -10.94 0.97
N LEU A 13 -12.35 -9.76 1.58
CA LEU A 13 -13.09 -8.64 0.98
C LEU A 13 -12.27 -7.88 -0.06
N TYR A 14 -10.94 -8.02 -0.03
CA TYR A 14 -10.01 -7.33 -0.93
C TYR A 14 -9.35 -8.33 -1.87
N ALA A 15 -10.15 -8.87 -2.80
CA ALA A 15 -9.75 -9.99 -3.67
C ALA A 15 -8.57 -9.66 -4.61
N LEU A 16 -8.44 -8.41 -5.05
CA LEU A 16 -7.37 -7.92 -5.93
C LEU A 16 -6.41 -7.06 -5.13
N ARG A 17 -5.14 -7.47 -5.05
CA ARG A 17 -4.12 -6.79 -4.24
C ARG A 17 -2.92 -6.38 -5.10
N SER A 18 -2.59 -5.10 -5.05
CA SER A 18 -1.42 -4.57 -5.73
C SER A 18 -0.40 -4.09 -4.70
N TYR A 19 0.80 -4.65 -4.73
CA TYR A 19 1.91 -4.27 -3.88
C TYR A 19 2.83 -3.30 -4.62
N VAL A 20 3.04 -2.11 -4.07
CA VAL A 20 3.96 -1.12 -4.63
C VAL A 20 5.23 -1.10 -3.82
N ILE A 21 6.34 -1.47 -4.44
CA ILE A 21 7.62 -1.67 -3.78
C ILE A 21 8.65 -0.75 -4.39
N SER A 22 9.53 -0.21 -3.56
CA SER A 22 10.57 0.69 -4.03
C SER A 22 11.76 -0.06 -4.63
N ALA A 23 12.39 0.49 -5.68
CA ALA A 23 13.48 -0.16 -6.38
C ALA A 23 14.68 -0.44 -5.44
N GLY A 24 15.06 -1.72 -5.35
CA GLY A 24 16.10 -2.23 -4.45
C GLY A 24 15.63 -2.45 -3.01
N ASP A 25 14.34 -2.69 -2.81
CA ASP A 25 13.74 -3.19 -1.57
C ASP A 25 13.21 -4.62 -1.79
N GLU A 26 14.13 -5.57 -1.89
CA GLU A 26 13.84 -6.99 -2.11
C GLU A 26 13.15 -7.64 -0.90
N PHE A 27 13.44 -7.15 0.30
CA PHE A 27 12.85 -7.67 1.53
C PHE A 27 11.33 -7.45 1.54
N SER A 28 10.87 -6.25 1.15
CA SER A 28 9.43 -6.00 1.05
C SER A 28 8.74 -6.88 0.00
N ALA A 29 9.44 -7.26 -1.07
CA ALA A 29 8.91 -8.16 -2.09
C ALA A 29 8.73 -9.58 -1.54
N GLN A 30 9.76 -10.11 -0.89
CA GLN A 30 9.70 -11.42 -0.23
C GLN A 30 8.59 -11.47 0.82
N ARG A 31 8.43 -10.41 1.63
CA ARG A 31 7.36 -10.32 2.63
C ARG A 31 5.95 -10.30 2.02
N ALA A 32 5.78 -9.65 0.87
CA ALA A 32 4.52 -9.66 0.15
C ALA A 32 4.18 -11.07 -0.36
N GLU A 33 5.16 -11.78 -0.92
CA GLU A 33 5.00 -13.17 -1.38
C GLU A 33 4.70 -14.13 -0.21
N GLU A 34 5.43 -14.02 0.90
CA GLU A 34 5.16 -14.78 2.12
C GLU A 34 3.74 -14.55 2.64
N PHE A 35 3.29 -13.30 2.61
CA PHE A 35 1.95 -12.93 3.06
C PHE A 35 0.86 -13.56 2.20
N GLU A 36 0.98 -13.47 0.86
CA GLU A 36 0.03 -14.08 -0.07
C GLU A 36 0.03 -15.61 0.06
N ARG A 37 1.21 -16.22 0.21
CA ARG A 37 1.32 -17.66 0.50
C ARG A 37 0.59 -18.03 1.79
N SER A 38 0.68 -17.19 2.83
CA SER A 38 -0.03 -17.43 4.10
C SER A 38 -1.55 -17.34 3.96
N LEU A 39 -2.07 -16.42 3.13
CA LEU A 39 -3.50 -16.30 2.84
C LEU A 39 -4.01 -17.48 2.04
N TRP A 40 -3.23 -17.92 1.05
CA TRP A 40 -3.51 -19.10 0.26
C TRP A 40 -3.65 -20.34 1.14
N CYS A 41 -2.65 -20.64 1.97
CA CYS A 41 -2.69 -21.80 2.88
C CYS A 41 -3.89 -21.74 3.84
N ALA A 42 -4.20 -20.55 4.37
CA ALA A 42 -5.37 -20.36 5.22
C ALA A 42 -6.69 -20.66 4.47
N SER A 43 -6.82 -20.18 3.22
CA SER A 43 -8.00 -20.47 2.39
C SER A 43 -8.12 -21.94 2.01
N ALA A 44 -7.01 -22.61 1.67
CA ALA A 44 -6.99 -24.02 1.33
C ALA A 44 -7.37 -24.90 2.52
N THR A 45 -6.90 -24.55 3.72
CA THR A 45 -7.25 -25.24 4.97
C THR A 45 -8.74 -25.08 5.28
N ALA A 46 -9.30 -23.88 5.10
CA ALA A 46 -10.73 -23.63 5.29
C ALA A 46 -11.61 -24.40 4.27
N MET A 47 -11.18 -24.50 3.02
CA MET A 47 -11.90 -25.28 2.00
C MET A 47 -11.82 -26.79 2.24
N ALA A 48 -10.67 -27.29 2.70
CA ALA A 48 -10.52 -28.69 3.10
C ALA A 48 -11.43 -29.05 4.29
N ALA A 49 -11.59 -28.16 5.27
CA ALA A 49 -12.51 -28.35 6.39
C ALA A 49 -13.99 -28.24 5.99
N GLY A 50 -14.31 -27.52 4.90
CA GLY A 50 -15.67 -27.30 4.40
C GLY A 50 -16.18 -28.36 3.40
N GLY A 51 -15.43 -29.42 3.11
CA GLY A 51 -15.86 -30.52 2.23
C GLY A 51 -15.98 -30.18 0.74
N VAL A 52 -15.52 -29.00 0.30
CA VAL A 52 -15.53 -28.60 -1.12
C VAL A 52 -14.18 -28.93 -1.73
N GLY A 53 -14.09 -30.08 -2.39
CA GLY A 53 -12.90 -30.63 -3.04
C GLY A 53 -12.50 -29.92 -4.34
N GLY A 54 -12.38 -28.60 -4.31
CA GLY A 54 -11.85 -27.79 -5.41
C GLY A 54 -10.53 -27.17 -5.02
N GLY A 55 -9.42 -27.88 -5.23
CA GLY A 55 -8.08 -27.32 -5.05
C GLY A 55 -7.90 -26.12 -5.99
N MET A 56 -7.75 -24.93 -5.42
CA MET A 56 -7.55 -23.72 -6.19
C MET A 56 -6.21 -23.82 -6.93
N LYS A 57 -6.15 -23.51 -8.23
CA LYS A 57 -4.92 -23.65 -9.02
C LYS A 57 -3.95 -22.52 -8.72
N GLU A 58 -2.65 -22.79 -8.64
CA GLU A 58 -1.59 -21.80 -8.35
C GLU A 58 -1.61 -20.59 -9.31
N GLU A 59 -2.04 -20.79 -10.55
CA GLU A 59 -2.34 -19.74 -11.55
C GLU A 59 -3.41 -18.75 -11.08
N GLU A 60 -4.49 -19.22 -10.44
CA GLU A 60 -5.55 -18.36 -9.86
C GLU A 60 -5.06 -17.61 -8.62
N ALA A 61 -4.07 -18.17 -7.90
CA ALA A 61 -3.39 -17.48 -6.80
C ALA A 61 -2.58 -16.29 -7.33
N LYS A 62 -1.79 -16.51 -8.39
CA LYS A 62 -1.03 -15.45 -9.08
C LYS A 62 -1.94 -14.38 -9.69
N GLN A 63 -3.14 -14.74 -10.15
CA GLN A 63 -4.11 -13.76 -10.65
C GLN A 63 -4.66 -12.82 -9.55
N ARG A 64 -4.48 -13.13 -8.27
CA ARG A 64 -5.04 -12.32 -7.16
C ARG A 64 -4.13 -11.21 -6.67
N TYR A 65 -2.85 -11.24 -7.02
CA TYR A 65 -1.93 -10.18 -6.61
C TYR A 65 -0.90 -9.80 -7.68
N GLU A 66 -0.50 -8.54 -7.66
CA GLU A 66 0.55 -8.02 -8.54
C GLU A 66 1.56 -7.22 -7.73
N ILE A 67 2.83 -7.29 -8.14
CA ILE A 67 3.91 -6.52 -7.53
C ILE A 67 4.43 -5.50 -8.56
N TYR A 68 4.38 -4.23 -8.17
CA TYR A 68 4.85 -3.10 -8.97
C TYR A 68 6.09 -2.51 -8.33
N THR A 69 7.18 -2.44 -9.09
CA THR A 69 8.41 -1.79 -8.65
C THR A 69 8.44 -0.34 -9.13
N VAL A 70 8.52 0.60 -8.19
CA VAL A 70 8.63 2.04 -8.47
C VAL A 70 10.01 2.57 -8.08
N PRO A 71 10.57 3.56 -8.79
CA PRO A 71 11.84 4.16 -8.39
C PRO A 71 11.72 4.80 -7.00
N ARG A 72 12.78 4.71 -6.20
CA ARG A 72 12.83 5.35 -4.88
C ARG A 72 12.76 6.87 -5.02
N ALA A 73 11.89 7.51 -4.23
CA ALA A 73 11.76 8.96 -4.19
C ALA A 73 13.06 9.66 -3.75
N ARG A 74 13.87 9.01 -2.90
CA ARG A 74 15.19 9.46 -2.48
C ARG A 74 16.12 8.27 -2.28
N LYS A 75 17.32 8.31 -2.86
CA LYS A 75 18.36 7.31 -2.58
C LYS A 75 19.09 7.62 -1.26
N ILE A 76 19.63 6.59 -0.62
CA ILE A 76 20.47 6.77 0.58
C ILE A 76 21.75 7.52 0.14
N HIS A 77 22.20 8.49 0.93
CA HIS A 77 23.33 9.39 0.61
C HIS A 77 23.12 10.34 -0.59
N GLN A 78 21.87 10.49 -1.05
CA GLN A 78 21.57 11.44 -2.11
C GLN A 78 21.57 12.89 -1.60
N SER A 79 22.19 13.79 -2.37
CA SER A 79 22.07 15.24 -2.15
C SER A 79 20.61 15.71 -2.18
N LEU A 80 20.28 16.67 -1.32
CA LEU A 80 18.93 17.25 -1.25
C LEU A 80 18.55 17.96 -2.56
N LEU A 81 19.52 18.44 -3.35
CA LEU A 81 19.27 19.14 -4.61
C LEU A 81 18.77 18.22 -5.73
N THR A 82 19.25 16.97 -5.78
CA THR A 82 18.81 16.00 -6.80
C THR A 82 17.59 15.20 -6.36
N THR A 83 17.18 15.34 -5.09
CA THR A 83 16.03 14.64 -4.51
C THR A 83 14.70 14.97 -5.21
N PRO A 84 14.37 16.24 -5.54
CA PRO A 84 13.14 16.58 -6.25
C PRO A 84 12.99 15.87 -7.60
N ILE A 85 14.09 15.70 -8.34
CA ILE A 85 14.06 15.03 -9.66
C ILE A 85 13.68 13.55 -9.49
N ASN A 86 14.26 12.85 -8.52
CA ASN A 86 13.91 11.46 -8.24
C ASN A 86 12.50 11.32 -7.65
N ALA A 87 12.08 12.28 -6.81
CA ALA A 87 10.73 12.34 -6.30
C ALA A 87 9.71 12.51 -7.45
N LEU A 88 10.00 13.36 -8.44
CA LEU A 88 9.14 13.54 -9.62
C LEU A 88 9.05 12.25 -10.46
N LYS A 89 10.17 11.57 -10.71
CA LYS A 89 10.18 10.25 -11.37
C LYS A 89 9.33 9.24 -10.61
N CYS A 90 9.42 9.24 -9.28
CA CYS A 90 8.58 8.41 -8.41
C CYS A 90 7.10 8.78 -8.55
N CYS A 91 6.74 10.07 -8.54
CA CYS A 91 5.37 10.54 -8.73
C CYS A 91 4.78 10.07 -10.07
N ILE A 92 5.54 10.20 -11.17
CA ILE A 92 5.10 9.76 -12.50
C ILE A 92 4.85 8.24 -12.49
N ALA A 93 5.76 7.45 -11.92
CA ALA A 93 5.57 6.01 -11.78
C ALA A 93 4.34 5.67 -10.92
N CYS A 94 4.11 6.40 -9.83
CA CYS A 94 2.94 6.22 -8.97
C CYS A 94 1.63 6.50 -9.73
N ILE A 95 1.59 7.54 -10.58
CA ILE A 95 0.41 7.84 -11.42
C ILE A 95 0.11 6.66 -12.36
N HIS A 96 1.14 6.07 -12.98
CA HIS A 96 0.96 4.92 -13.88
C HIS A 96 0.42 3.70 -13.13
N VAL A 97 0.96 3.41 -11.94
CA VAL A 97 0.48 2.30 -11.10
C VAL A 97 -0.96 2.53 -10.64
N LEU A 98 -1.29 3.75 -10.19
CA LEU A 98 -2.63 4.08 -9.67
C LEU A 98 -3.72 4.08 -10.75
N ARG A 99 -3.38 4.43 -11.99
CA ARG A 99 -4.33 4.42 -13.12
C ARG A 99 -4.59 3.03 -13.71
N GLY A 100 -3.82 2.04 -13.26
CA GLY A 100 -3.82 0.69 -13.82
C GLY A 100 -3.29 0.64 -15.26
N ASN A 101 -2.99 -0.58 -15.72
CA ASN A 101 -2.64 -0.80 -17.11
C ASN A 101 -3.92 -0.92 -17.96
N ASN A 102 -3.96 -0.29 -19.14
CA ASN A 102 -5.13 -0.35 -20.03
C ASN A 102 -5.38 -1.76 -20.59
N ASN A 103 -4.39 -2.67 -20.47
CA ASN A 103 -4.47 -4.05 -20.96
C ASN A 103 -5.14 -5.03 -19.98
N LYS A 104 -5.70 -4.54 -18.87
CA LYS A 104 -6.39 -5.41 -17.91
C LYS A 104 -7.82 -5.76 -18.39
N PRO A 105 -8.31 -6.97 -18.07
CA PRO A 105 -9.71 -7.33 -18.33
C PRO A 105 -10.66 -6.29 -17.74
N LEU A 106 -11.81 -6.05 -18.40
CA LEU A 106 -12.82 -5.06 -17.99
C LEU A 106 -13.36 -5.25 -16.55
N LEU A 107 -13.14 -6.42 -15.93
CA LEU A 107 -13.47 -6.69 -14.54
C LEU A 107 -12.51 -6.03 -13.53
N TYR A 108 -11.33 -5.56 -13.94
CA TYR A 108 -10.40 -4.90 -13.02
C TYR A 108 -10.84 -3.46 -12.75
N PRO A 109 -10.98 -3.07 -11.47
CA PRO A 109 -11.28 -1.68 -11.14
C PRO A 109 -10.14 -0.79 -11.64
N GLN A 110 -10.51 0.30 -12.32
CA GLN A 110 -9.56 1.23 -12.91
C GLN A 110 -8.71 1.96 -11.86
N TYR A 111 -9.24 2.13 -10.66
CA TYR A 111 -8.57 2.74 -9.51
C TYR A 111 -8.72 1.86 -8.27
N PRO A 112 -7.71 1.81 -7.37
CA PRO A 112 -7.84 1.07 -6.14
C PRO A 112 -8.87 1.73 -5.21
N ASP A 113 -9.66 0.93 -4.50
CA ASP A 113 -10.61 1.43 -3.49
C ASP A 113 -9.90 1.91 -2.23
N LEU A 114 -8.83 1.22 -1.84
CA LEU A 114 -8.04 1.46 -0.63
C LEU A 114 -6.55 1.41 -0.94
N ILE A 115 -5.82 2.41 -0.46
CA ILE A 115 -4.37 2.53 -0.52
C ILE A 115 -3.86 2.51 0.91
N ILE A 116 -3.09 1.48 1.24
CA ILE A 116 -2.37 1.37 2.51
C ILE A 116 -0.90 1.53 2.20
N CYS A 117 -0.24 2.46 2.88
CA CYS A 117 1.19 2.63 2.70
C CYS A 117 1.90 2.83 4.03
N ASN A 118 3.09 2.27 4.10
CA ASN A 118 4.07 2.53 5.13
C ASN A 118 5.36 3.01 4.46
N GLY A 119 6.17 3.76 5.21
CA GLY A 119 7.52 4.12 4.79
C GLY A 119 7.71 5.57 4.35
N PRO A 120 8.95 5.94 4.05
CA PRO A 120 9.34 7.31 3.73
C PRO A 120 9.14 7.61 2.25
N GLY A 121 9.05 8.90 1.89
CA GLY A 121 9.23 9.42 0.53
C GLY A 121 8.24 8.88 -0.53
N THR A 122 8.40 7.63 -0.95
CA THR A 122 7.52 6.93 -1.91
C THR A 122 6.07 6.90 -1.43
N ALA A 123 5.82 6.65 -0.13
CA ALA A 123 4.46 6.71 0.41
C ALA A 123 3.83 8.11 0.27
N VAL A 124 4.65 9.16 0.42
CA VAL A 124 4.21 10.55 0.20
C VAL A 124 3.83 10.75 -1.26
N CYS A 125 4.68 10.31 -2.19
CA CYS A 125 4.40 10.38 -3.62
C CYS A 125 3.07 9.66 -3.98
N VAL A 126 2.86 8.43 -3.50
CA VAL A 126 1.63 7.66 -3.79
C VAL A 126 0.39 8.39 -3.28
N ILE A 127 0.38 8.84 -2.02
CA ILE A 127 -0.78 9.54 -1.46
C ILE A 127 -1.02 10.86 -2.17
N LEU A 128 0.01 11.69 -2.38
CA LEU A 128 -0.15 12.97 -3.07
C LEU A 128 -0.69 12.77 -4.49
N MET A 129 -0.17 11.79 -5.24
CA MET A 129 -0.68 11.52 -6.59
C MET A 129 -2.11 10.99 -6.58
N SER A 130 -2.49 10.15 -5.61
CA SER A 130 -3.88 9.73 -5.44
C SER A 130 -4.82 10.91 -5.16
N LEU A 131 -4.38 11.88 -4.34
CA LEU A 131 -5.14 13.10 -4.04
C LEU A 131 -5.26 13.99 -5.27
N SER A 132 -4.18 14.18 -6.02
CA SER A 132 -4.20 14.93 -7.28
C SER A 132 -5.17 14.31 -8.27
N LEU A 133 -5.12 12.98 -8.47
CA LEU A 133 -6.04 12.27 -9.37
C LEU A 133 -7.51 12.43 -8.92
N LYS A 134 -7.78 12.37 -7.61
CA LYS A 134 -9.11 12.63 -7.03
C LYS A 134 -9.57 14.06 -7.29
N TYR A 135 -8.69 15.04 -7.08
CA TYR A 135 -8.99 16.46 -7.24
C TYR A 135 -9.30 16.82 -8.70
N PHE A 136 -8.52 16.32 -9.65
CA PHE A 136 -8.76 16.55 -11.08
C PHE A 136 -9.88 15.69 -11.67
N GLY A 137 -10.48 14.77 -10.90
CA GLY A 137 -11.61 13.94 -11.34
C GLY A 137 -11.30 13.05 -12.55
N ILE A 138 -10.02 12.77 -12.82
CA ILE A 138 -9.58 12.03 -14.01
C ILE A 138 -10.22 10.64 -13.98
N ARG A 139 -10.97 10.30 -15.05
CA ARG A 139 -11.60 8.97 -15.26
C ARG A 139 -12.45 8.46 -14.08
N GLY A 140 -13.16 9.33 -13.37
CA GLY A 140 -14.06 8.89 -12.28
C GLY A 140 -13.33 8.51 -10.98
N ALA A 141 -12.09 8.99 -10.78
CA ALA A 141 -11.34 8.84 -9.54
C ALA A 141 -12.05 9.43 -8.29
N LYS A 142 -13.08 10.26 -8.47
CA LYS A 142 -13.79 10.95 -7.39
C LYS A 142 -14.50 9.94 -6.48
N GLY A 143 -14.11 9.91 -5.20
CA GLY A 143 -14.68 9.02 -4.19
C GLY A 143 -14.00 7.64 -4.06
N LYS A 144 -13.02 7.33 -4.91
CA LYS A 144 -12.16 6.12 -4.82
C LYS A 144 -10.84 6.44 -4.10
N MET A 145 -9.92 5.47 -4.00
CA MET A 145 -8.58 5.66 -3.44
C MET A 145 -8.57 6.26 -2.02
N ARG A 146 -9.31 5.62 -1.10
CA ARG A 146 -9.20 5.93 0.34
C ARG A 146 -7.79 5.63 0.81
N THR A 147 -7.21 6.49 1.63
CA THR A 147 -5.79 6.43 1.99
C THR A 147 -5.60 6.20 3.47
N ILE A 148 -4.84 5.15 3.82
CA ILE A 148 -4.41 4.86 5.18
C ILE A 148 -2.88 4.93 5.21
N TYR A 149 -2.35 5.87 5.98
CA TYR A 149 -0.92 5.94 6.24
C TYR A 149 -0.60 5.34 7.59
N VAL A 150 0.36 4.41 7.63
CA VAL A 150 0.87 3.82 8.87
C VAL A 150 2.25 4.37 9.14
N GLU A 151 2.41 5.08 10.25
CA GLU A 151 3.69 5.62 10.68
C GLU A 151 4.69 4.49 10.98
N SER A 152 5.96 4.80 10.69
CA SER A 152 7.07 3.86 10.82
C SER A 152 7.25 3.42 12.27
N PHE A 153 7.42 2.12 12.49
CA PHE A 153 7.62 1.57 13.83
C PHE A 153 8.84 2.18 14.55
N ALA A 154 9.92 2.45 13.82
CA ALA A 154 11.14 3.05 14.36
C ALA A 154 10.94 4.48 14.94
N ARG A 155 9.80 5.12 14.65
CA ARG A 155 9.48 6.46 15.17
C ARG A 155 8.72 6.33 16.48
N VAL A 156 9.45 6.36 17.59
CA VAL A 156 8.85 6.21 18.95
C VAL A 156 8.47 7.56 19.57
N ARG A 157 9.35 8.57 19.41
CA ARG A 157 9.23 9.86 20.11
C ARG A 157 8.60 10.97 19.27
N THR A 158 8.84 10.98 17.95
CA THR A 158 8.38 12.04 17.05
C THR A 158 7.94 11.47 15.71
N LEU A 159 6.93 12.08 15.08
CA LEU A 159 6.47 11.74 13.73
C LEU A 159 7.59 11.92 12.70
N SER A 160 7.63 11.04 11.69
CA SER A 160 8.54 11.19 10.56
C SER A 160 8.18 12.44 9.75
N LEU A 161 9.11 12.93 8.92
CA LEU A 161 8.81 14.03 8.01
C LEU A 161 7.65 13.68 7.08
N SER A 162 7.64 12.46 6.54
CA SER A 162 6.53 11.91 5.76
C SER A 162 5.23 11.88 6.57
N GLY A 163 5.27 11.43 7.82
CA GLY A 163 4.10 11.43 8.70
C GLY A 163 3.56 12.84 8.99
N LYS A 164 4.45 13.82 9.21
CA LYS A 164 4.06 15.23 9.39
C LYS A 164 3.37 15.80 8.17
N ILE A 165 3.88 15.51 6.97
CA ILE A 165 3.28 15.94 5.70
C ILE A 165 1.92 15.27 5.49
N LEU A 166 1.85 13.95 5.67
CA LEU A 166 0.68 13.15 5.33
C LEU A 166 -0.46 13.23 6.34
N ARG A 167 -0.19 13.62 7.59
CA ARG A 167 -1.20 13.75 8.65
C ARG A 167 -2.40 14.63 8.24
N GLY A 168 -2.18 15.65 7.41
CA GLY A 168 -3.25 16.53 6.92
C GLY A 168 -3.97 16.02 5.66
N CYS A 169 -3.36 15.09 4.93
CA CYS A 169 -3.73 14.74 3.57
C CYS A 169 -4.30 13.31 3.43
N CYS A 170 -3.96 12.39 4.33
CA CYS A 170 -4.51 11.04 4.33
C CYS A 170 -5.90 10.98 5.00
N ASP A 171 -6.72 10.02 4.58
CA ASP A 171 -8.04 9.81 5.18
C ASP A 171 -7.92 9.27 6.61
N ARG A 172 -7.00 8.31 6.83
CA ARG A 172 -6.67 7.80 8.18
C ARG A 172 -5.17 7.78 8.39
N PHE A 173 -4.76 8.26 9.57
CA PHE A 173 -3.36 8.31 10.00
C PHE A 173 -3.18 7.40 11.21
N VAL A 174 -2.46 6.30 11.05
CA VAL A 174 -2.26 5.29 12.09
C VAL A 174 -0.86 5.40 12.69
N VAL A 175 -0.78 5.40 14.01
CA VAL A 175 0.46 5.37 14.78
C VAL A 175 0.56 4.11 15.63
N GLN A 176 1.79 3.63 15.83
CA GLN A 176 2.06 2.41 16.59
C GLN A 176 2.47 2.66 18.05
N TRP A 177 2.67 3.93 18.41
CA TRP A 177 3.07 4.36 19.75
C TRP A 177 2.05 5.35 20.29
N GLU A 178 1.58 5.12 21.51
CA GLU A 178 0.53 5.95 22.13
C GLU A 178 0.98 7.41 22.26
N ARG A 179 2.26 7.64 22.54
CA ARG A 179 2.85 8.99 22.64
C ARG A 179 2.72 9.82 21.37
N LEU A 180 2.56 9.18 20.21
CA LEU A 180 2.38 9.84 18.92
C LEU A 180 0.91 10.11 18.58
N LYS A 181 -0.03 9.66 19.42
CA LYS A 181 -1.46 9.93 19.28
C LYS A 181 -1.71 11.41 19.53
N ARG A 182 -1.67 12.21 18.46
CA ARG A 182 -1.92 13.66 18.49
C ARG A 182 -2.75 14.08 17.27
N GLY A 183 -3.84 14.82 17.52
CA GLY A 183 -4.73 15.30 16.48
C GLY A 183 -5.46 14.14 15.78
N ARG A 184 -5.35 14.08 14.44
CA ARG A 184 -5.98 13.05 13.59
C ARG A 184 -5.31 11.66 13.63
N ALA A 185 -4.37 11.45 14.54
CA ALA A 185 -3.63 10.19 14.63
C ALA A 185 -4.39 9.16 15.48
N GLU A 186 -4.63 7.99 14.89
CA GLU A 186 -5.25 6.83 15.54
C GLU A 186 -4.17 5.87 16.03
N TYR A 187 -4.23 5.49 17.32
CA TYR A 187 -3.31 4.52 17.90
C TYR A 187 -3.89 3.12 17.79
N LEU A 188 -3.17 2.20 17.15
CA LEU A 188 -3.58 0.79 16.96
C LEU A 188 -2.59 -0.22 17.56
N GLY A 189 -1.61 0.25 18.34
CA GLY A 189 -0.57 -0.61 18.91
C GLY A 189 0.46 -1.10 17.89
N ILE A 190 1.16 -2.19 18.22
CA ILE A 190 2.27 -2.72 17.43
C ILE A 190 1.73 -3.50 16.21
N LEU A 191 2.14 -3.09 15.01
CA LEU A 191 1.65 -3.58 13.72
C LEU A 191 2.77 -4.18 12.83
N VAL A 192 3.90 -4.55 13.44
CA VAL A 192 5.07 -5.19 12.81
C VAL A 192 5.01 -6.69 12.99
#